data_AF-A0A2X1QQH6-F1
#
_entry.id   AF-A0A2X1QQH6-F1
#
_cell.length_a   1.000
_cell.length_b   1.000
_cell.length_c   1.000
_cell.angle_alpha   90.00
_cell.angle_beta   90.00
_cell.angle_gamma   90.00
#
_symmetry.space_group_name_H-M   'P 1'
#
loop_
_entity.id
_entity.type
_entity.pdbx_description
1 polymer ?
#
loop_
_entity_poly.entity_id
_entity_poly.type
_entity_poly.pdbx_seq_one_letter_code
_entity_poly.pdbx_strand_id
1 'polypeptide(L)'
;MTENNPLKKISLLNPIHLLAVGFGSGLIYPAPGTWGSLAGTILGVILLSLLGVKIFLIFTALCFLLGCYLCQKTTADMGVHDHGSIVWDEFVGVFIVLAAIPSLSWQWIWLLLRYSAFLIF
;
A
#
# COMPACT_ATOMS: atom_id res chain seq x y z
N MET A 1 -14.76 -5.57 -26.30
CA MET A 1 -13.36 -6.05 -26.19
C MET A 1 -13.28 -6.87 -24.92
N THR A 2 -13.58 -8.15 -25.05
CA THR A 2 -13.83 -9.11 -23.99
C THR A 2 -12.58 -9.96 -23.74
N GLU A 3 -12.41 -10.41 -22.48
CA GLU A 3 -11.71 -11.66 -22.11
C GLU A 3 -10.18 -11.69 -21.97
N ASN A 4 -9.59 -10.74 -21.22
CA ASN A 4 -8.39 -11.02 -20.40
C ASN A 4 -8.16 -9.90 -19.38
N ASN A 5 -9.13 -9.67 -18.49
CA ASN A 5 -8.88 -8.80 -17.33
C ASN A 5 -8.15 -9.65 -16.28
N PRO A 6 -6.83 -9.47 -16.06
CA PRO A 6 -6.09 -10.24 -15.06
C PRO A 6 -6.65 -10.06 -13.64
N LEU A 7 -7.44 -9.00 -13.37
CA LEU A 7 -8.21 -8.85 -12.12
C LEU A 7 -9.24 -9.99 -11.89
N LYS A 8 -9.79 -10.61 -12.95
CA LYS A 8 -10.69 -11.78 -12.82
C LYS A 8 -9.97 -13.01 -12.23
N LYS A 9 -8.63 -13.07 -12.33
CA LYS A 9 -7.82 -14.16 -11.77
C LYS A 9 -7.50 -13.94 -10.29
N ILE A 10 -7.74 -12.72 -9.78
CA ILE A 10 -7.56 -12.38 -8.37
C ILE A 10 -8.83 -12.76 -7.60
N SER A 11 -8.66 -13.53 -6.53
CA SER A 11 -9.71 -13.75 -5.53
C SER A 11 -9.45 -12.90 -4.28
N LEU A 12 -10.38 -12.00 -3.95
CA LEU A 12 -10.35 -11.20 -2.70
C LEU A 12 -10.56 -12.05 -1.43
N LEU A 13 -11.01 -13.30 -1.59
CA LEU A 13 -11.08 -14.27 -0.50
C LEU A 13 -9.69 -14.80 -0.11
N ASN A 14 -8.70 -14.66 -0.99
CA ASN A 14 -7.32 -14.98 -0.66
C ASN A 14 -6.69 -13.79 0.07
N PRO A 15 -6.25 -13.93 1.33
CA PRO A 15 -5.68 -12.82 2.09
C PRO A 15 -4.45 -12.20 1.41
N ILE A 16 -3.71 -13.00 0.64
CA ILE A 16 -2.53 -12.55 -0.12
C ILE A 16 -2.94 -11.53 -1.17
N HIS A 17 -3.99 -11.83 -1.94
CA HIS A 17 -4.51 -10.95 -2.96
C HIS A 17 -5.19 -9.71 -2.38
N LEU A 18 -5.94 -9.88 -1.28
CA LEU A 18 -6.58 -8.77 -0.59
C LEU A 18 -5.55 -7.75 -0.10
N LEU A 19 -4.44 -8.23 0.47
CA LEU A 19 -3.32 -7.38 0.88
C LEU A 19 -2.63 -6.77 -0.35
N ALA A 20 -2.36 -7.55 -1.39
CA ALA A 20 -1.70 -7.05 -2.60
C ALA A 20 -2.42 -5.86 -3.23
N VAL A 21 -3.76 -5.89 -3.30
CA VAL A 21 -4.58 -4.78 -3.82
C VAL A 21 -4.94 -3.72 -2.76
N GLY A 22 -4.27 -3.72 -1.61
CA GLY A 22 -4.47 -2.74 -0.54
C GLY A 22 -5.90 -2.70 0.01
N PHE A 23 -6.48 -3.87 0.29
CA PHE A 23 -7.88 -4.04 0.72
C PHE A 23 -8.92 -3.52 -0.29
N GLY A 24 -8.57 -3.48 -1.57
CA GLY A 24 -9.45 -3.05 -2.67
C GLY A 24 -9.23 -1.59 -3.09
N SER A 25 -8.34 -0.86 -2.43
CA SER A 25 -7.95 0.50 -2.84
C SER A 25 -7.27 0.52 -4.22
N GLY A 26 -6.45 -0.50 -4.53
CA GLY A 26 -5.83 -0.68 -5.84
C GLY A 26 -6.79 -1.08 -6.97
N LEU A 27 -8.08 -1.28 -6.67
CA LEU A 27 -9.13 -1.53 -7.67
C LEU A 27 -9.89 -0.25 -8.05
N ILE A 28 -9.61 0.88 -7.40
CA ILE A 28 -10.33 2.14 -7.61
C ILE A 28 -9.67 2.95 -8.74
N TYR A 29 -10.43 3.22 -9.80
CA TYR A 29 -10.03 4.03 -10.96
C TYR A 29 -10.56 5.48 -10.80
N PRO A 30 -9.83 6.56 -11.20
CA PRO A 30 -8.73 6.62 -12.17
C PRO A 30 -7.29 6.52 -11.68
N ALA A 31 -7.02 6.39 -10.38
CA ALA A 31 -5.65 6.37 -9.85
C ALA A 31 -5.52 5.38 -8.68
N PRO A 32 -5.36 4.07 -8.96
CA PRO A 32 -5.31 3.03 -7.92
C PRO A 32 -4.19 3.27 -6.91
N GLY A 33 -3.03 3.77 -7.35
CA GLY A 33 -1.93 4.17 -6.48
C GLY A 33 -2.34 5.25 -5.47
N THR A 34 -3.03 6.30 -5.91
CA THR A 34 -3.50 7.38 -5.02
C THR A 34 -4.45 6.88 -3.93
N TRP A 35 -5.39 5.98 -4.30
CA TRP A 35 -6.30 5.37 -3.33
C TRP A 35 -5.54 4.43 -2.38
N GLY A 36 -4.52 3.74 -2.87
CA GLY A 36 -3.59 2.94 -2.10
C GLY A 36 -2.84 3.77 -1.06
N SER A 37 -2.16 4.83 -1.47
CA SER A 37 -1.39 5.70 -0.56
C SER A 37 -2.30 6.42 0.45
N LEU A 38 -3.53 6.80 0.05
CA LEU A 38 -4.51 7.39 0.97
C LEU A 38 -4.94 6.38 2.05
N ALA A 39 -5.31 5.16 1.65
CA ALA A 39 -5.67 4.10 2.57
C ALA A 39 -4.49 3.72 3.48
N GLY A 40 -3.28 3.63 2.93
CA GLY A 40 -2.03 3.43 3.66
C GLY A 40 -1.76 4.55 4.66
N THR A 41 -2.05 5.81 4.32
CA THR A 41 -1.85 6.94 5.24
C THR A 41 -2.81 6.87 6.42
N ILE A 42 -4.11 6.65 6.17
CA ILE A 42 -5.12 6.55 7.23
C ILE A 42 -4.76 5.38 8.17
N LEU A 43 -4.48 4.21 7.60
CA LEU A 43 -4.15 3.01 8.37
C LEU A 43 -2.82 3.17 9.12
N GLY A 44 -1.81 3.76 8.48
CA GLY A 44 -0.48 4.00 9.05
C GLY A 44 -0.51 4.97 10.22
N VAL A 45 -1.28 6.07 10.14
CA VAL A 45 -1.42 7.03 11.25
C VAL A 45 -2.12 6.39 12.45
N ILE A 46 -3.17 5.60 12.22
CA ILE A 46 -3.87 4.86 13.28
C ILE A 46 -2.91 3.87 13.95
N LEU A 47 -2.21 3.06 13.15
CA LEU A 47 -1.26 2.06 13.66
C LEU A 47 -0.10 2.71 14.41
N LEU A 48 0.48 3.79 13.89
CA LEU A 48 1.56 4.53 14.55
C LEU A 48 1.10 5.09 15.91
N SER A 49 -0.12 5.59 15.98
CA SER A 49 -0.72 6.11 17.22
C SER A 49 -0.97 5.02 18.27
N LEU A 50 -1.27 3.80 17.84
CA LEU A 50 -1.54 2.66 18.73
C LEU A 50 -0.27 1.90 19.17
N LEU A 51 0.67 1.69 18.24
CA LEU A 51 1.86 0.85 18.45
C LEU A 51 3.05 1.66 18.96
N GLY A 52 3.08 2.98 18.71
CA GLY A 52 4.24 3.82 18.94
C GLY A 52 5.37 3.56 17.93
N VAL A 53 6.27 4.54 17.78
CA VAL A 53 7.29 4.58 16.71
C VAL A 53 8.16 3.32 16.63
N LYS A 54 8.58 2.78 17.79
CA LYS A 54 9.50 1.62 17.84
C LYS A 54 8.86 0.34 17.30
N ILE A 55 7.63 0.04 17.72
CA ILE A 55 6.92 -1.16 17.27
C ILE A 55 6.45 -0.96 15.83
N PHE A 56 6.04 0.26 15.48
CA PHE A 56 5.68 0.62 14.11
C PHE A 56 6.85 0.40 13.13
N LEU A 57 8.08 0.76 13.48
CA LEU A 57 9.28 0.47 12.67
C LEU A 57 9.47 -1.02 12.38
N ILE A 58 9.33 -1.87 13.39
CA ILE A 58 9.42 -3.33 13.23
C ILE A 58 8.30 -3.83 12.33
N PHE A 59 7.08 -3.32 12.54
CA PHE A 59 5.93 -3.64 11.71
C PHE A 59 6.13 -3.25 10.24
N THR A 60 6.63 -2.03 9.98
CA THR A 60 6.96 -1.57 8.63
C THR A 60 8.00 -2.46 7.96
N ALA A 61 9.04 -2.88 8.68
CA ALA A 61 10.05 -3.81 8.16
C ALA A 61 9.44 -5.18 7.80
N LEU A 62 8.53 -5.70 8.62
CA LEU A 62 7.79 -6.92 8.32
C LEU A 62 6.88 -6.75 7.09
N CYS A 63 6.18 -5.61 6.96
CA CYS A 63 5.36 -5.30 5.79
C CYS A 63 6.18 -5.20 4.51
N PHE A 64 7.41 -4.68 4.57
CA PHE A 64 8.33 -4.64 3.43
C PHE A 64 8.74 -6.06 2.99
N LEU A 65 9.15 -6.91 3.93
CA LEU A 65 9.49 -8.31 3.64
C LEU A 65 8.30 -9.09 3.08
N LEU A 66 7.12 -8.89 3.66
CA LEU A 66 5.87 -9.44 3.15
C LEU A 66 5.58 -8.90 1.74
N GLY A 67 5.85 -7.63 1.48
CA GLY A 67 5.68 -7.01 0.16
C GLY A 67 6.51 -7.69 -0.93
N CYS A 68 7.76 -8.05 -0.63
CA CYS A 68 8.58 -8.82 -1.57
C CYS A 68 7.96 -10.17 -1.92
N TYR A 69 7.40 -10.87 -0.93
CA TYR A 69 6.70 -12.14 -1.13
C TYR A 69 5.37 -11.97 -1.89
N LEU A 70 4.57 -10.96 -1.52
CA LEU A 70 3.29 -10.64 -2.16
C LEU A 70 3.50 -10.26 -3.63
N CYS A 71 4.52 -9.46 -3.93
CA CYS A 71 4.84 -9.06 -5.29
C CYS A 71 5.25 -10.28 -6.13
N GLN A 72 6.19 -11.11 -5.67
CA GLN A 72 6.57 -12.32 -6.40
C GLN A 72 5.39 -13.28 -6.65
N LYS A 73 4.58 -13.52 -5.62
CA LYS A 73 3.45 -14.45 -5.72
C LYS A 73 2.32 -13.92 -6.59
N THR A 74 1.95 -12.65 -6.43
CA THR A 74 0.87 -12.04 -7.20
C THR A 74 1.25 -11.89 -8.67
N THR A 75 2.51 -11.56 -8.97
CA THR A 75 3.02 -11.50 -10.35
C THR A 75 3.01 -12.89 -11.02
N ALA A 76 3.39 -13.94 -10.27
CA ALA A 76 3.33 -15.31 -10.74
C ALA A 76 1.88 -15.80 -10.98
N ASP A 77 0.96 -15.49 -10.07
CA ASP A 77 -0.45 -15.90 -10.15
C ASP A 77 -1.23 -15.14 -11.24
N MET A 78 -0.88 -13.87 -11.48
CA MET A 78 -1.52 -13.06 -12.53
C MET A 78 -0.99 -13.39 -13.93
N GLY A 79 0.21 -13.97 -14.04
CA GLY A 79 0.85 -14.30 -15.32
C GLY A 79 1.23 -13.07 -16.15
N VAL A 80 1.29 -11.91 -15.51
CA VAL A 80 1.69 -10.61 -16.08
C VAL A 80 2.66 -9.98 -15.11
N HIS A 81 3.73 -9.40 -15.64
CA HIS A 81 4.65 -8.59 -14.85
C HIS A 81 3.98 -7.28 -14.43
N ASP A 82 3.97 -7.02 -13.13
CA ASP A 82 3.72 -5.71 -12.53
C ASP A 82 2.35 -5.07 -12.89
N HIS A 83 1.27 -5.61 -12.32
CA HIS A 83 -0.04 -5.00 -12.52
C HIS A 83 -0.22 -3.81 -11.57
N GLY A 84 -0.48 -2.62 -12.13
CA GLY A 84 -0.71 -1.38 -11.36
C GLY A 84 -1.91 -1.35 -10.40
N SER A 85 -2.56 -2.49 -10.14
CA SER A 85 -3.54 -2.66 -9.06
C SER A 85 -2.91 -3.20 -7.78
N ILE A 86 -1.66 -3.66 -7.84
CA ILE A 86 -0.85 -3.99 -6.67
C ILE A 86 -0.37 -2.65 -6.08
N VAL A 87 -0.82 -2.34 -4.86
CA VAL A 87 -0.53 -1.06 -4.18
C VAL A 87 0.10 -1.29 -2.80
N TRP A 88 0.59 -2.49 -2.54
CA TRP A 88 1.21 -2.82 -1.26
C TRP A 88 2.52 -2.05 -1.03
N ASP A 89 3.25 -1.80 -2.10
CA ASP A 89 4.42 -0.91 -2.14
C ASP A 89 4.07 0.52 -1.71
N GLU A 90 2.93 1.05 -2.13
CA GLU A 90 2.42 2.36 -1.69
C GLU A 90 2.17 2.41 -0.17
N PHE A 91 1.57 1.35 0.39
CA PHE A 91 1.36 1.24 1.83
C PHE A 91 2.69 1.22 2.60
N VAL A 92 3.65 0.42 2.13
CA VAL A 92 4.96 0.30 2.77
C VAL A 92 5.74 1.61 2.67
N GLY A 93 5.72 2.28 1.52
CA GLY A 93 6.35 3.60 1.34
C GLY A 93 5.79 4.63 2.32
N VAL A 94 4.46 4.72 2.44
CA VAL A 94 3.81 5.60 3.42
C VAL A 94 4.21 5.27 4.85
N PHE A 95 4.27 3.98 5.22
CA PHE A 95 4.68 3.59 6.57
C PHE A 95 6.14 3.96 6.86
N ILE A 96 7.04 3.83 5.89
CA ILE A 96 8.45 4.26 6.07
C ILE A 96 8.52 5.75 6.34
N VAL A 97 7.78 6.57 5.60
CA VAL A 97 7.73 8.03 5.82
C VAL A 97 7.19 8.34 7.21
N LEU A 98 6.08 7.69 7.60
CA LEU A 98 5.49 7.86 8.93
C LEU A 98 6.44 7.44 10.06
N ALA A 99 7.19 6.35 9.88
CA ALA A 99 8.16 5.85 10.85
C ALA A 99 9.39 6.76 10.99
N ALA A 100 9.77 7.45 9.90
CA ALA A 100 10.90 8.38 9.87
C ALA A 100 10.58 9.74 10.50
N ILE A 101 9.32 10.01 10.85
CA ILE A 101 8.90 11.27 11.47
C ILE A 101 9.02 11.14 13.00
N PRO A 102 9.93 11.89 13.65
CA PRO A 102 10.17 11.77 15.09
C PRO A 102 9.06 12.40 15.95
N SER A 103 8.25 13.31 15.40
CA SER A 103 7.11 13.91 16.10
C SER A 103 5.94 14.19 15.13
N LEU A 104 4.77 13.65 15.44
CA LEU A 104 3.57 13.81 14.63
C LEU A 104 2.96 15.21 14.88
N SER A 105 3.59 16.26 14.36
CA SER A 105 3.02 17.60 14.37
C SER A 105 2.06 17.79 13.19
N TRP A 106 1.06 18.67 13.33
CA TRP A 106 0.08 18.96 12.28
C TRP A 106 0.74 19.37 10.95
N GLN A 107 1.92 19.99 11.00
CA GLN A 107 2.70 20.41 9.83
C GLN A 107 3.22 19.22 9.00
N TRP A 108 3.49 18.07 9.63
CA TRP A 108 3.94 16.86 8.95
C TRP A 108 2.80 16.13 8.24
N ILE A 109 1.57 16.22 8.74
CA ILE A 109 0.38 15.69 8.08
C ILE A 109 0.15 16.42 6.74
N TRP A 110 0.36 17.74 6.70
CA TRP A 110 0.30 18.50 5.45
C TRP A 110 1.44 18.16 4.47
N LEU A 111 2.65 17.87 4.97
CA LEU A 111 3.76 17.41 4.15
C LEU A 111 3.51 16.01 3.57
N LEU A 112 2.93 15.10 4.36
CA LEU A 112 2.51 13.76 3.92
C LEU A 112 1.42 13.83 2.84
N LEU A 113 0.40 14.67 3.04
CA LEU A 113 -0.65 14.93 2.04
C LEU A 113 -0.11 15.55 0.75
N ARG A 114 0.96 16.35 0.85
CA ARG A 114 1.61 16.99 -0.31
C ARG A 114 2.58 16.04 -1.02
N TYR A 115 3.19 15.11 -0.28
CA TYR A 115 4.04 14.06 -0.84
C TYR A 115 3.20 12.97 -1.53
N SER A 116 2.04 12.62 -0.98
CA SER A 116 1.08 11.71 -1.65
C SER A 116 0.44 12.34 -2.90
N ALA A 117 0.41 13.67 -3.00
CA ALA A 117 0.10 14.36 -4.26
C ALA A 117 1.25 14.33 -5.29
N PHE A 118 2.49 14.02 -4.88
CA PHE A 118 3.65 13.89 -5.76
C PHE A 118 3.76 12.48 -6.38
N LEU A 119 3.17 11.46 -5.73
CA LEU A 119 3.03 10.08 -6.26
C LEU A 119 1.89 9.92 -7.29
N ILE A 120 1.33 11.05 -7.76
CA ILE A 120 0.35 11.10 -8.85
C ILE A 120 1.05 11.06 -10.24
N PHE A 121 2.39 11.09 -10.27
CA PHE A 121 3.25 10.98 -11.46
C PHE A 121 4.25 9.85 -11.31
#